data_AF-A0A3G4W2K2-F1
#
_entry.id   AF-A0A3G4W2K2-F1
#
_cell.length_a   1.000
_cell.length_b   1.000
_cell.length_c   1.000
_cell.angle_alpha   90.00
_cell.angle_beta   90.00
_cell.angle_gamma   90.00
#
_symmetry.space_group_name_H-M   'P 1'
#
loop_
_entity.id
_entity.type
_entity.pdbx_description
1 polymer ?
#
loop_
_entity_poly.entity_id
_entity_poly.type
_entity_poly.pdbx_seq_one_letter_code
_entity_poly.pdbx_strand_id
1 'polypeptide(L)'
;MTHLPDAPRRRPHPRTDPAGPAEGLRGHAAALCSHAARLRLAAAELDWEGPEAEALRAEVSALASRCAAAANGLRLAAARLGPPTRPHRSAYEPC
;
A
#
# COMPACT_ATOMS: atom_id res chain seq x y z
N MET A 1 39.50 20.14 28.90
CA MET A 1 39.46 19.66 27.50
C MET A 1 38.20 18.86 27.31
N THR A 2 37.32 19.38 26.47
CA THR A 2 35.96 18.91 26.15
C THR A 2 36.02 17.71 25.20
N HIS A 3 35.21 16.68 25.44
CA HIS A 3 34.73 15.85 24.35
C HIS A 3 33.29 15.38 24.65
N LEU A 4 32.33 15.99 23.95
CA LEU A 4 30.96 15.52 23.82
C LEU A 4 30.90 14.73 22.50
N PRO A 5 30.35 13.51 22.45
CA PRO A 5 30.23 12.80 21.18
C PRO A 5 29.11 13.43 20.33
N ASP A 6 29.46 13.76 19.10
CA ASP A 6 28.56 14.20 18.03
C ASP A 6 27.65 13.02 17.63
N ALA A 7 26.38 13.08 18.04
CA ALA A 7 25.38 12.13 17.56
C ALA A 7 24.96 12.53 16.14
N PRO A 8 24.83 11.58 15.19
CA PRO A 8 24.46 11.90 13.82
C PRO A 8 23.07 12.54 13.81
N ARG A 9 23.03 13.81 13.41
CA ARG A 9 21.79 14.55 13.17
C ARG A 9 20.98 13.79 12.11
N ARG A 10 19.97 13.03 12.56
CA ARG A 10 18.95 12.47 11.68
C ARG A 10 18.35 13.65 10.90
N ARG A 11 18.67 13.74 9.61
CA ARG A 11 18.11 14.77 8.74
C ARG A 11 16.58 14.67 8.84
N PRO A 12 15.87 15.78 9.14
CA PRO A 12 14.43 15.81 9.01
C PRO A 12 14.11 15.42 7.58
N HIS A 13 13.49 14.26 7.40
CA HIS A 13 12.94 13.92 6.10
C HIS A 13 11.90 14.99 5.79
N PRO A 14 11.87 15.55 4.57
CA PRO A 14 10.85 16.50 4.20
C PRO A 14 9.52 15.85 4.53
N ARG A 15 8.79 16.44 5.48
CA ARG A 15 7.40 16.10 5.73
C ARG A 15 6.71 16.49 4.43
N THR A 16 6.50 15.51 3.56
CA THR A 16 5.42 15.57 2.57
C THR A 16 4.22 16.08 3.36
N ASP A 17 3.60 17.15 2.89
CA ASP A 17 2.37 17.71 3.46
C ASP A 17 1.50 16.56 3.96
N PRO A 18 0.93 16.62 5.18
CA PRO A 18 0.13 15.52 5.68
C PRO A 18 -1.19 15.54 4.92
N ALA A 19 -1.16 15.00 3.69
CA ALA A 19 -2.21 14.20 3.11
C ALA A 19 -2.96 13.56 4.27
N GLY A 20 -4.22 13.98 4.47
CA GLY A 20 -4.97 13.62 5.67
C GLY A 20 -4.96 12.10 5.87
N PRO A 21 -5.25 11.58 7.07
CA PRO A 21 -5.10 10.14 7.38
C PRO A 21 -5.68 9.19 6.30
N ALA A 22 -6.80 9.56 5.68
CA ALA A 22 -7.39 8.83 4.56
C ALA A 22 -6.49 8.76 3.31
N GLU A 23 -5.81 9.85 2.95
CA GLU A 23 -4.90 9.90 1.81
C GLU A 23 -3.58 9.17 2.08
N GLY A 24 -3.04 9.25 3.30
CA GLY A 24 -1.91 8.41 3.72
C GLY A 24 -2.22 6.92 3.59
N LEU A 25 -3.40 6.47 4.05
CA LEU A 25 -3.86 5.09 3.90
C LEU A 25 -4.04 4.69 2.42
N ARG A 26 -4.55 5.59 1.57
CA ARG A 26 -4.64 5.36 0.11
C ARG A 26 -3.26 5.18 -0.51
N GLY A 27 -2.28 6.00 -0.12
CA GLY A 27 -0.89 5.87 -0.55
C GLY A 27 -0.28 4.52 -0.15
N HIS A 28 -0.48 4.08 1.09
CA HIS A 28 -0.01 2.77 1.55
C HIS A 28 -0.71 1.61 0.81
N ALA A 29 -2.02 1.71 0.57
CA ALA A 29 -2.76 0.73 -0.22
C ALA A 29 -2.21 0.62 -1.65
N ALA A 30 -1.90 1.74 -2.30
CA ALA A 30 -1.31 1.78 -3.63
C ALA A 30 0.09 1.15 -3.66
N ALA A 31 0.92 1.44 -2.65
CA ALA A 31 2.25 0.85 -2.51
C ALA A 31 2.19 -0.68 -2.34
N LEU A 32 1.28 -1.18 -1.50
CA LEU A 32 1.06 -2.63 -1.31
C LEU A 32 0.58 -3.32 -2.58
N CYS A 33 -0.32 -2.70 -3.34
CA CYS A 33 -0.77 -3.25 -4.62
C CYS A 33 0.34 -3.28 -5.66
N SER A 34 1.15 -2.23 -5.74
CA SER A 34 2.32 -2.18 -6.61
C SER A 34 3.33 -3.26 -6.24
N HIS A 35 3.53 -3.51 -4.93
CA HIS A 35 4.38 -4.59 -4.46
C HIS A 35 3.82 -5.97 -4.81
N ALA A 36 2.51 -6.20 -4.61
CA ALA A 36 1.85 -7.45 -4.99
C ALA A 36 1.97 -7.73 -6.51
N ALA A 37 1.85 -6.70 -7.34
CA ALA A 37 2.05 -6.83 -8.79
C ALA A 37 3.48 -7.21 -9.15
N ARG A 38 4.48 -6.57 -8.53
CA ARG A 38 5.90 -6.92 -8.73
C ARG A 38 6.22 -8.34 -8.31
N LEU A 39 5.66 -8.81 -7.20
CA LEU A 39 5.83 -10.19 -6.74
C LEU A 39 5.28 -11.20 -7.76
N ARG A 40 4.09 -10.94 -8.32
CA ARG A 40 3.49 -11.82 -9.34
C ARG A 40 4.31 -11.84 -10.62
N LEU A 41 4.80 -10.67 -11.06
CA LEU A 41 5.63 -10.55 -12.25
C LEU A 41 6.96 -11.30 -12.06
N ALA A 42 7.65 -11.09 -10.93
CA ALA A 42 8.88 -11.81 -10.63
C ALA A 42 8.69 -13.34 -10.53
N ALA A 43 7.55 -13.80 -10.01
CA ALA A 43 7.22 -15.22 -9.99
C ALA A 43 6.94 -15.79 -11.39
N ALA A 44 6.35 -14.98 -12.29
CA ALA A 44 6.07 -15.38 -13.66
C ALA A 44 7.32 -15.37 -14.57
N GLU A 45 8.27 -14.46 -14.30
CA GLU A 45 9.55 -14.36 -15.00
C GLU A 45 10.59 -15.38 -14.52
N LEU A 46 10.24 -16.23 -13.55
CA LEU A 46 11.14 -17.25 -13.06
C LEU A 46 11.29 -18.37 -14.09
N ASP A 47 12.40 -18.32 -14.84
CA ASP A 47 12.79 -19.33 -15.84
C ASP A 47 13.18 -20.69 -15.23
N TRP A 48 13.26 -20.76 -13.90
CA TRP A 48 13.52 -22.01 -13.19
C TRP A 48 12.25 -22.87 -13.13
N GLU A 49 12.37 -24.13 -13.54
CA GLU A 49 11.30 -25.12 -13.53
C GLU A 49 11.58 -26.25 -12.53
N GLY A 50 10.51 -26.91 -12.09
CA GLY A 50 10.55 -28.04 -11.15
C GLY A 50 9.56 -27.88 -9.99
N PRO A 51 9.36 -28.95 -9.19
CA PRO A 51 8.47 -28.92 -8.03
C PRO A 51 8.81 -27.81 -7.02
N GLU A 52 10.09 -27.55 -6.81
CA GLU A 52 10.59 -26.52 -5.90
C GLU A 52 10.30 -25.11 -6.44
N ALA A 53 10.44 -24.90 -7.75
CA ALA A 53 10.08 -23.64 -8.39
C ALA A 53 8.57 -23.38 -8.29
N GLU A 54 7.75 -24.42 -8.43
CA GLU A 54 6.30 -24.30 -8.28
C GLU A 54 5.88 -24.01 -6.83
N ALA A 55 6.53 -24.64 -5.85
CA ALA A 55 6.33 -24.32 -4.45
C ALA A 55 6.68 -22.86 -4.14
N LEU A 56 7.80 -22.36 -4.66
CA LEU A 56 8.19 -20.96 -4.53
C LEU A 56 7.17 -20.02 -5.19
N ARG A 57 6.73 -20.32 -6.42
CA ARG A 57 5.68 -19.55 -7.12
C ARG A 57 4.39 -19.49 -6.29
N ALA A 58 3.98 -20.61 -5.68
CA ALA A 58 2.82 -20.67 -4.80
C ALA A 58 2.98 -19.79 -3.55
N GLU A 59 4.14 -19.84 -2.89
CA GLU A 59 4.42 -18.98 -1.72
C GLU A 59 4.42 -17.49 -2.07
N VAL A 60 5.04 -17.11 -3.18
CA VAL A 60 5.07 -15.73 -3.66
C VAL A 60 3.66 -15.25 -4.02
N SER A 61 2.85 -16.11 -4.67
CA SER A 61 1.44 -15.83 -4.97
C SER A 61 0.61 -15.63 -3.69
N ALA A 62 0.83 -16.47 -2.67
CA ALA A 62 0.18 -16.31 -1.37
C ALA A 62 0.59 -14.99 -0.68
N LEU A 63 1.87 -14.61 -0.75
CA LEU A 63 2.34 -13.32 -0.22
C LEU A 63 1.71 -12.13 -0.97
N ALA A 64 1.69 -12.17 -2.30
CA ALA A 64 1.05 -11.14 -3.13
C ALA A 64 -0.45 -11.00 -2.79
N SER A 65 -1.13 -12.11 -2.51
CA SER A 65 -2.53 -12.13 -2.10
C SER A 65 -2.73 -11.48 -0.71
N ARG A 66 -1.85 -11.74 0.26
CA ARG A 66 -1.87 -11.04 1.56
C ARG A 66 -1.64 -9.54 1.42
N CYS A 67 -0.70 -9.11 0.57
CA CYS A 67 -0.48 -7.69 0.28
C CYS A 67 -1.73 -7.03 -0.32
N ALA A 68 -2.40 -7.70 -1.27
CA ALA A 68 -3.63 -7.21 -1.86
C ALA A 68 -4.79 -7.11 -0.85
N ALA A 69 -4.93 -8.10 0.04
CA ALA A 69 -5.92 -8.10 1.11
C ALA A 69 -5.67 -6.96 2.12
N ALA A 70 -4.42 -6.77 2.53
CA ALA A 70 -4.02 -5.65 3.40
C ALA A 70 -4.31 -4.30 2.72
N ALA A 71 -3.96 -4.15 1.44
CA ALA A 71 -4.29 -2.94 0.66
C ALA A 71 -5.79 -2.67 0.64
N ASN A 72 -6.62 -3.71 0.48
CA ASN A 72 -8.07 -3.56 0.53
C ASN A 72 -8.56 -3.08 1.92
N GLY A 73 -8.02 -3.65 2.99
CA GLY A 73 -8.30 -3.20 4.36
C GLY A 73 -7.97 -1.72 4.57
N LEU A 74 -6.82 -1.27 4.05
CA LEU A 74 -6.42 0.15 4.10
C LEU A 74 -7.34 1.06 3.28
N ARG A 75 -7.82 0.63 2.10
CA ARG A 75 -8.81 1.40 1.32
C ARG A 75 -10.14 1.53 2.05
N LEU A 76 -10.60 0.45 2.68
CA LEU A 76 -11.84 0.47 3.48
C LEU A 76 -11.70 1.40 4.68
N ALA A 77 -10.57 1.35 5.38
CA ALA A 77 -10.27 2.29 6.46
C ALA A 77 -10.21 3.74 5.95
N ALA A 78 -9.55 3.99 4.82
CA ALA A 78 -9.49 5.31 4.19
C ALA A 78 -10.89 5.84 3.79
N ALA A 79 -11.77 4.97 3.30
CA ALA A 79 -13.14 5.34 2.94
C ALA A 79 -13.97 5.75 4.18
N ARG A 80 -13.75 5.08 5.31
CA ARG A 80 -14.39 5.43 6.60
C ARG A 80 -13.87 6.75 7.18
N LEU A 81 -12.65 7.15 6.84
CA LEU A 81 -12.04 8.42 7.25
C LEU A 81 -12.26 9.56 6.27
N GLY A 82 -12.72 9.27 5.05
CA GLY A 82 -13.07 10.27 4.05
C GLY A 82 -14.35 11.02 4.42
N PRO A 83 -14.63 12.18 3.79
CA PRO A 83 -15.92 12.81 3.93
C PRO A 83 -17.01 11.78 3.57
N PRO A 84 -18.13 11.72 4.30
CA PRO A 84 -19.22 10.81 3.95
C PRO A 84 -19.56 11.05 2.49
N THR A 85 -19.57 9.99 1.68
CA THR A 85 -20.13 10.05 0.33
C THR A 85 -21.58 10.47 0.51
N ARG A 86 -21.84 11.77 0.36
CA ARG A 86 -23.21 12.28 0.29
C ARG A 86 -23.84 11.53 -0.87
N PRO A 87 -24.91 10.75 -0.66
CA PRO A 87 -25.65 10.24 -1.80
C PRO A 87 -26.02 11.45 -2.64
N HIS A 88 -25.67 11.42 -3.92
CA HIS A 88 -26.18 12.36 -4.90
C HIS A 88 -27.69 12.31 -4.76
N ARG A 89 -28.26 13.32 -4.09
CA ARG A 89 -29.70 13.56 -4.08
C ARG A 89 -30.02 13.82 -5.54
N SER A 90 -30.50 12.78 -6.20
CA SER A 90 -30.97 12.83 -7.57
C SER A 90 -32.03 13.91 -7.61
N ALA A 91 -31.67 15.07 -8.15
CA ALA A 91 -32.60 16.09 -8.56
C ALA A 91 -33.36 15.52 -9.76
N TYR A 92 -34.31 14.66 -9.46
CA TYR A 92 -35.40 14.32 -10.36
C TYR A 92 -36.69 14.79 -9.68
N GLU A 93 -37.01 16.05 -9.94
CA GLU A 93 -38.37 16.45 -10.34
C GLU A 93 -38.18 17.25 -11.63
N PRO A 94 -38.97 16.99 -12.69
CA PRO A 94 -40.36 17.46 -12.66
C PRO A 94 -41.41 16.57 -13.37
N CYS A 95 -42.66 16.69 -12.91
CA CYS A 95 -43.88 16.87 -13.72
C CYS A 95 -44.88 17.67 -12.90
#